data_AF-A0A512D7F9-F1
#
_entry.id   AF-A0A512D7F9-F1
#
_cell.length_a   1.000
_cell.length_b   1.000
_cell.length_c   1.000
_cell.angle_alpha   90.00
_cell.angle_beta   90.00
_cell.angle_gamma   90.00
#
_symmetry.space_group_name_H-M   'P 1'
#
loop_
_entity.id
_entity.type
_entity.pdbx_description
1 polymer ?
#
loop_
_entity_poly.entity_id
_entity_poly.type
_entity_poly.pdbx_seq_one_letter_code
_entity_poly.pdbx_strand_id
1 'polypeptide(L)'
;MTEHVTIEGHSYVVKSDHRDGTALKSQWTVPVPDEHEAFRTSVVNSWHRAGSGWGLHLDQDSVAKLGESARAYGSAADLYVAFFQLGDICHGYPSDPLRSSREIPPAHVQRDWLDRNLLRPATVRKIGRGLRCKP
;
A
#
# COMPACT_ATOMS: atom_id res chain seq x y z
N MET A 1 21.13 -13.56 3.69
CA MET A 1 21.02 -12.58 2.58
C MET A 1 19.56 -12.20 2.49
N THR A 2 19.24 -10.91 2.41
CA THR A 2 17.86 -10.52 2.12
C THR A 2 17.63 -10.80 0.64
N GLU A 3 16.64 -11.63 0.32
CA GLU A 3 16.33 -11.95 -1.07
C GLU A 3 15.62 -10.77 -1.73
N HIS A 4 16.11 -10.39 -2.90
CA HIS A 4 15.54 -9.35 -3.74
C HIS A 4 14.91 -9.99 -4.96
N VAL A 5 13.78 -9.46 -5.41
CA VAL A 5 13.14 -9.84 -6.66
C VAL A 5 13.09 -8.65 -7.60
N THR A 6 13.24 -8.89 -8.90
CA THR A 6 13.07 -7.83 -9.90
C THR A 6 11.61 -7.81 -10.36
N ILE A 7 10.94 -6.68 -10.19
CA ILE A 7 9.55 -6.47 -10.60
C ILE A 7 9.52 -5.21 -11.49
N GLU A 8 9.13 -5.37 -12.77
CA GLU A 8 9.05 -4.25 -13.73
C GLU A 8 10.34 -3.40 -13.79
N GLY A 9 11.50 -4.07 -13.75
CA GLY A 9 12.81 -3.43 -13.76
C GLY A 9 13.26 -2.82 -12.41
N HIS A 10 12.47 -2.94 -11.34
CA HIS A 10 12.81 -2.45 -10.00
C HIS A 10 13.25 -3.59 -9.10
N SER A 11 14.33 -3.40 -8.34
CA SER A 11 14.73 -4.32 -7.28
C SER A 11 13.81 -4.12 -6.07
N TYR A 12 13.06 -5.14 -5.68
CA TYR A 12 12.13 -5.11 -4.55
C TYR A 12 12.59 -6.04 -3.44
N VAL A 13 12.43 -5.60 -2.19
CA VAL A 13 12.74 -6.38 -1.01
C VAL A 13 11.56 -6.44 -0.04
N VAL A 14 11.22 -7.65 0.40
CA VAL A 14 10.24 -7.85 1.46
C VAL A 14 10.88 -7.53 2.80
N LYS A 15 10.27 -6.60 3.52
CA LYS A 15 10.71 -6.18 4.85
C LYS A 15 10.04 -7.04 5.92
N SER A 16 10.83 -7.91 6.56
CA SER A 16 10.32 -8.86 7.57
C SER A 16 9.66 -8.16 8.78
N ASP A 17 10.11 -6.97 9.13
CA ASP A 17 9.56 -6.15 10.23
C ASP A 17 8.15 -5.58 9.94
N HIS A 18 7.66 -5.73 8.71
CA HIS A 18 6.27 -5.51 8.34
C HIS A 18 5.47 -6.82 8.21
N ARG A 19 6.01 -7.95 8.70
CA ARG A 19 5.39 -9.28 8.66
C ARG A 19 5.55 -10.09 9.95
N ASP A 20 6.44 -9.69 10.86
CA ASP A 20 6.81 -10.42 12.07
C ASP A 20 6.01 -10.01 13.31
N GLY A 21 5.01 -9.14 13.15
CA GLY A 21 4.19 -8.65 14.27
C GLY A 21 4.83 -7.50 15.06
N THR A 22 5.90 -6.88 14.56
CA THR A 22 6.51 -5.69 15.17
C THR A 22 5.45 -4.63 15.50
N ALA A 23 5.23 -4.40 16.80
CA ALA A 23 4.06 -3.65 17.28
C ALA A 23 4.02 -2.19 16.81
N LEU A 24 5.16 -1.58 16.52
CA LEU A 24 5.27 -0.18 16.09
C LEU A 24 4.98 0.04 14.60
N LYS A 25 4.91 -1.04 13.81
CA LYS A 25 4.81 -1.01 12.34
C LYS A 25 3.50 -1.60 11.86
N SER A 26 2.95 -1.05 10.79
CA SER A 26 1.86 -1.69 10.05
C SER A 26 2.34 -3.03 9.48
N GLN A 27 1.46 -4.03 9.49
CA GLN A 27 1.79 -5.41 9.17
C GLN A 27 1.02 -5.89 7.93
N TRP A 28 1.72 -6.43 6.94
CA TRP A 28 1.11 -7.15 5.83
C TRP A 28 0.36 -8.37 6.36
N THR A 29 -0.90 -8.53 5.97
CA THR A 29 -1.67 -9.75 6.26
C THR A 29 -1.84 -10.62 5.04
N VAL A 30 -1.55 -10.08 3.85
CA VAL A 30 -1.56 -10.84 2.59
C VAL A 30 -0.24 -11.60 2.37
N PRO A 31 -0.26 -12.71 1.64
CA PRO A 31 0.93 -13.39 1.15
C PRO A 31 1.94 -12.47 0.45
N VAL A 32 3.22 -12.89 0.41
CA VAL A 32 4.28 -12.16 -0.31
C VAL A 32 3.97 -11.96 -1.80
N PRO A 33 3.43 -12.95 -2.55
CA PRO A 33 3.01 -12.74 -3.93
C PRO A 33 2.03 -11.58 -4.12
N ASP A 34 1.10 -11.39 -3.18
CA ASP A 34 0.11 -10.31 -3.25
C ASP A 34 0.70 -8.94 -2.91
N GLU A 35 1.70 -8.88 -2.02
CA GLU A 35 2.51 -7.68 -1.81
C GLU A 35 3.28 -7.31 -3.10
N HIS A 36 3.91 -8.29 -3.74
CA HIS A 36 4.61 -8.08 -5.01
C HIS A 36 3.66 -7.60 -6.10
N GLU A 37 2.45 -8.15 -6.17
CA GLU A 37 1.43 -7.73 -7.12
C GLU A 37 0.94 -6.29 -6.86
N ALA A 38 0.75 -5.91 -5.59
CA ALA A 38 0.45 -4.53 -5.22
C ALA A 38 1.58 -3.57 -5.61
N PHE A 39 2.84 -3.99 -5.50
CA PHE A 39 3.99 -3.21 -5.97
C PHE A 39 4.03 -3.13 -7.51
N ARG A 40 3.85 -4.26 -8.20
CA ARG A 40 3.85 -4.34 -9.66
C ARG A 40 2.79 -3.41 -10.26
N THR A 41 1.55 -3.49 -9.77
CA THR A 41 0.45 -2.62 -10.20
C THR A 41 0.72 -1.15 -9.90
N SER A 42 1.41 -0.84 -8.79
CA SER A 42 1.85 0.52 -8.48
C SER A 42 2.75 1.09 -9.59
N VAL A 43 3.72 0.31 -10.05
CA VAL A 43 4.67 0.73 -11.10
C VAL A 43 4.00 0.76 -12.48
N VAL A 44 3.33 -0.32 -12.88
CA VAL A 44 2.71 -0.46 -14.21
C VAL A 44 1.67 0.64 -14.46
N ASN A 45 0.85 0.97 -13.47
CA ASN A 45 -0.20 1.98 -13.62
C ASN A 45 0.30 3.41 -13.33
N SER A 46 1.61 3.61 -13.16
CA SER A 46 2.18 4.92 -12.80
C SER A 46 1.58 5.50 -11.52
N TRP A 47 1.22 4.64 -10.56
CA TRP A 47 0.70 5.04 -9.26
C TRP A 47 1.83 5.46 -8.30
N HIS A 48 2.65 6.40 -8.75
CA HIS A 48 3.81 6.88 -8.00
C HIS A 48 4.09 8.37 -8.26
N ARG A 49 4.83 8.98 -7.33
CA ARG A 49 5.29 10.37 -7.38
C ARG A 49 6.48 10.56 -6.46
N ALA A 50 7.52 11.25 -6.95
CA ALA A 50 8.66 11.70 -6.14
C ALA A 50 9.25 10.59 -5.23
N GLY A 51 9.58 9.43 -5.81
CA GLY A 51 10.19 8.32 -5.08
C GLY A 51 9.24 7.58 -4.13
N SER A 52 7.93 7.75 -4.28
CA SER A 52 6.93 7.03 -3.49
C SER A 52 5.86 6.42 -4.42
N GLY A 53 5.41 5.21 -4.11
CA GLY A 53 4.37 4.50 -4.85
C GLY A 53 3.19 4.12 -3.96
N TRP A 54 2.04 3.89 -4.58
CA TRP A 54 0.81 3.43 -3.93
C TRP A 54 0.24 2.22 -4.68
N GLY A 55 -0.23 1.23 -3.94
CA GLY A 55 -0.82 0.02 -4.52
C GLY A 55 -2.08 -0.41 -3.80
N LEU A 56 -2.80 -1.33 -4.44
CA LEU A 56 -4.02 -1.96 -3.92
C LEU A 56 -3.84 -3.47 -4.00
N HIS A 57 -4.46 -4.18 -3.06
CA HIS A 57 -4.67 -5.62 -3.17
C HIS A 57 -6.08 -5.86 -3.70
N LEU A 58 -6.20 -6.62 -4.79
CA LEU A 58 -7.48 -6.93 -5.41
C LEU A 58 -7.78 -8.42 -5.19
N ASP A 59 -8.95 -8.72 -4.64
CA ASP A 59 -9.53 -10.07 -4.58
C ASP A 59 -10.83 -10.05 -5.39
N GLN A 60 -10.92 -10.91 -6.41
CA GLN A 60 -12.06 -10.95 -7.34
C GLN A 60 -12.48 -9.55 -7.85
N ASP A 61 -11.49 -8.79 -8.35
CA ASP A 61 -11.65 -7.42 -8.87
C ASP A 61 -12.10 -6.36 -7.85
N SER A 62 -12.19 -6.71 -6.57
CA SER A 62 -12.55 -5.79 -5.49
C SER A 62 -11.36 -5.50 -4.60
N VAL A 63 -11.21 -4.24 -4.16
CA VAL A 63 -10.15 -3.90 -3.20
C VAL A 63 -10.40 -4.63 -1.89
N ALA A 64 -9.45 -5.47 -1.50
CA ALA A 64 -9.49 -6.28 -0.31
C ALA A 64 -8.50 -5.78 0.75
N LYS A 65 -8.64 -6.30 1.98
CA LYS A 65 -7.73 -5.98 3.09
C LYS A 65 -6.32 -6.40 2.71
N LEU A 66 -5.36 -5.49 2.87
CA LEU A 66 -3.95 -5.76 2.59
C LEU A 66 -3.14 -6.05 3.87
N GLY A 67 -3.59 -5.49 4.99
CA GLY A 67 -2.78 -5.42 6.20
C GLY A 67 -3.49 -4.76 7.37
N GLU A 68 -2.71 -4.54 8.43
CA GLU A 68 -3.16 -4.01 9.71
C GLU A 68 -2.29 -2.85 10.16
N SER A 69 -2.89 -1.85 10.81
CA SER A 69 -2.14 -0.77 11.45
C SER A 69 -1.31 -1.27 12.63
N ALA A 70 -0.26 -0.53 12.97
CA ALA A 70 0.57 -0.79 14.14
C ALA A 70 -0.26 -0.93 15.44
N ARG A 71 -0.02 -2.01 16.18
CA ARG A 71 -0.73 -2.38 17.42
C ARG A 71 -0.33 -1.55 18.63
N ALA A 72 0.84 -0.91 18.61
CA ALA A 72 1.31 -0.06 19.70
C ALA A 72 0.42 1.17 19.95
N TYR A 73 -0.50 1.49 19.04
CA TYR A 73 -1.36 2.68 19.10
C TYR A 73 -2.84 2.34 19.33
N GLY A 74 -3.10 1.12 19.85
CA GLY A 74 -4.44 0.61 20.12
C GLY A 74 -4.79 -0.60 19.26
N SER A 75 -6.08 -0.88 19.14
CA SER A 75 -6.56 -1.99 18.31
C SER A 75 -6.12 -1.80 16.86
N ALA A 76 -5.54 -2.86 16.28
CA ALA A 76 -5.19 -2.90 14.87
C ALA A 76 -6.44 -2.62 14.01
N ALA A 77 -6.31 -1.69 13.07
CA ALA A 77 -7.33 -1.42 12.07
C ALA A 77 -6.92 -2.01 10.73
N ASP A 78 -7.91 -2.47 9.96
CA ASP A 78 -7.69 -2.93 8.59
C ASP A 78 -7.19 -1.79 7.69
N LEU A 79 -6.19 -2.09 6.87
CA LEU A 79 -5.60 -1.18 5.89
C LEU A 79 -5.78 -1.75 4.48
N TYR A 80 -6.05 -0.85 3.52
CA TYR A 80 -6.46 -1.21 2.14
C TYR A 80 -5.58 -0.58 1.04
N VAL A 81 -4.65 0.31 1.40
CA VAL A 81 -3.70 0.94 0.47
C VAL A 81 -2.27 0.60 0.89
N ALA A 82 -1.44 0.10 -0.02
CA ALA A 82 -0.02 -0.07 0.19
C ALA A 82 0.73 1.24 -0.10
N PHE A 83 1.81 1.49 0.65
CA PHE A 83 2.76 2.55 0.38
C PHE A 83 4.14 1.94 0.08
N PHE A 84 4.80 2.42 -0.97
CA PHE A 84 6.10 1.94 -1.40
C PHE A 84 7.12 3.08 -1.42
N GLN A 85 8.32 2.81 -0.91
CA GLN A 85 9.48 3.66 -1.12
C GLN A 85 10.21 3.19 -2.38
N LEU A 86 10.34 4.08 -3.35
CA LEU A 86 11.02 3.80 -4.63
C LEU A 86 12.45 4.35 -4.58
N GLY A 87 13.41 3.54 -5.02
CA GLY A 87 14.84 3.87 -5.07
C GLY A 87 15.63 2.68 -5.61
N ASP A 88 16.94 2.62 -5.31
CA ASP A 88 17.81 1.51 -5.74
C ASP A 88 17.30 0.15 -5.26
N ILE A 89 16.76 0.11 -4.04
CA ILE A 89 16.06 -1.02 -3.46
C ILE A 89 14.69 -0.54 -2.96
N CYS A 90 13.65 -0.98 -3.63
CA CYS A 90 12.26 -0.69 -3.31
C CYS A 90 11.76 -1.59 -2.18
N HIS A 91 10.86 -1.08 -1.36
CA HIS A 91 10.09 -1.86 -0.38
C HIS A 91 8.80 -1.13 -0.02
N GLY A 92 7.86 -1.82 0.61
CA GLY A 92 6.61 -1.22 1.04
C GLY A 92 6.01 -1.81 2.30
N TYR A 93 4.89 -1.21 2.67
CA TYR A 93 4.09 -1.59 3.83
C TYR A 93 2.64 -1.13 3.68
N PRO A 94 1.70 -1.70 4.45
CA PRO A 94 0.34 -1.19 4.51
C PRO A 94 0.29 0.24 5.06
N SER A 95 -0.28 1.15 4.29
CA SER A 95 -0.36 2.57 4.62
C SER A 95 -1.35 2.84 5.75
N ASP A 96 -0.93 3.61 6.74
CA ASP A 96 -1.81 4.21 7.75
C ASP A 96 -1.74 5.73 7.65
N PRO A 97 -2.56 6.37 6.80
CA PRO A 97 -2.43 7.79 6.50
C PRO A 97 -2.79 8.71 7.68
N LEU A 98 -3.39 8.18 8.77
CA LEU A 98 -3.54 8.92 10.03
C LEU A 98 -2.18 9.23 10.69
N ARG A 99 -1.14 8.46 10.35
CA ARG A 99 0.17 8.55 10.98
C ARG A 99 1.20 9.25 10.10
N SER A 100 0.95 9.35 8.80
CA SER A 100 1.86 9.97 7.85
C SER A 100 1.10 10.51 6.64
N SER A 101 1.10 11.83 6.46
CA SER A 101 0.50 12.49 5.30
C SER A 101 1.23 12.17 4.00
N ARG A 102 2.51 11.74 4.06
CA ARG A 102 3.28 11.27 2.90
C ARG A 102 2.62 10.06 2.23
N GLU A 103 1.88 9.28 2.99
CA GLU A 103 1.26 8.07 2.48
C GLU A 103 -0.10 8.32 1.82
N ILE A 104 -0.57 9.57 1.81
CA ILE A 104 -1.77 9.96 1.06
C ILE A 104 -1.44 9.95 -0.44
N PRO A 105 -2.13 9.14 -1.26
CA PRO A 105 -1.92 9.09 -2.70
C PRO A 105 -2.16 10.46 -3.35
N PRO A 106 -1.37 10.89 -4.34
CA PRO A 106 -1.59 12.15 -5.03
C PRO A 106 -2.84 12.08 -5.92
N ALA A 107 -3.32 13.26 -6.34
CA ALA A 107 -4.59 13.39 -7.05
C ALA A 107 -4.69 12.54 -8.33
N HIS A 108 -3.58 12.31 -9.05
CA HIS A 108 -3.61 11.48 -10.26
C HIS A 108 -3.85 10.00 -9.97
N VAL A 109 -3.29 9.48 -8.87
CA VAL A 109 -3.53 8.10 -8.42
C VAL A 109 -4.97 7.94 -7.94
N GLN A 110 -5.44 8.89 -7.13
CA GLN A 110 -6.83 8.91 -6.68
C GLN A 110 -7.82 8.94 -7.85
N ARG A 111 -7.52 9.72 -8.89
CA ARG A 111 -8.34 9.82 -10.11
C ARG A 111 -8.33 8.51 -10.88
N ASP A 112 -7.17 7.91 -11.10
CA ASP A 112 -7.09 6.64 -11.85
C ASP A 112 -7.82 5.49 -11.13
N TRP A 113 -7.79 5.44 -9.79
CA TRP A 113 -8.62 4.48 -9.03
C TRP A 113 -10.12 4.68 -9.20
N LEU A 114 -10.58 5.93 -9.37
CA LEU A 114 -11.99 6.23 -9.66
C LEU A 114 -12.35 5.87 -11.09
N ASP A 115 -11.52 6.27 -12.05
CA ASP A 115 -11.77 6.04 -13.48
C ASP A 115 -11.81 4.55 -13.82
N ARG A 116 -11.04 3.73 -13.08
CA ARG A 116 -11.04 2.26 -13.19
C ARG A 116 -12.10 1.57 -12.33
N ASN A 117 -12.93 2.34 -11.61
CA ASN A 117 -13.94 1.82 -10.69
C ASN A 117 -13.40 0.86 -9.61
N LEU A 118 -12.13 1.03 -9.21
CA LEU A 118 -11.50 0.21 -8.16
C LEU A 118 -11.96 0.64 -6.76
N LEU A 119 -12.24 1.93 -6.58
CA LEU A 119 -12.70 2.50 -5.33
C LEU A 119 -13.87 3.45 -5.57
N ARG A 120 -14.83 3.44 -4.64
CA ARG A 120 -15.98 4.36 -4.67
C ARG A 120 -15.53 5.80 -4.40
N PRO A 121 -16.21 6.82 -4.97
CA PRO A 121 -15.90 8.24 -4.73
C PRO A 121 -15.81 8.64 -3.25
N ALA A 122 -16.70 8.10 -2.41
CA ALA A 122 -16.69 8.34 -0.99
C ALA A 122 -15.43 7.78 -0.29
N THR A 123 -14.93 6.63 -0.75
CA THR A 123 -13.71 5.99 -0.23
C THR A 123 -12.49 6.80 -0.63
N VAL A 124 -12.37 7.17 -1.91
CA VAL A 124 -11.25 7.99 -2.40
C VAL A 124 -11.20 9.35 -1.71
N ARG A 125 -12.35 9.99 -1.48
CA ARG A 125 -12.43 11.25 -0.71
C ARG A 125 -11.90 11.09 0.73
N LYS A 126 -12.16 9.96 1.40
CA LYS A 126 -11.63 9.68 2.74
C LYS A 126 -10.12 9.48 2.70
N ILE A 127 -9.63 8.67 1.76
CA ILE A 127 -8.19 8.44 1.53
C ILE A 127 -7.46 9.76 1.28
N GLY A 128 -7.99 10.62 0.39
CA GLY A 128 -7.40 11.91 0.07
C GLY A 128 -7.36 12.91 1.26
N ARG A 129 -8.16 12.67 2.30
CA ARG A 129 -8.14 13.42 3.57
C ARG A 129 -7.27 12.76 4.65
N GLY A 130 -6.61 11.65 4.32
CA GLY A 130 -5.86 10.82 5.26
C GLY A 130 -6.71 10.10 6.29
N LEU A 131 -8.00 9.87 6.00
CA LEU A 131 -8.91 9.18 6.89
C LEU A 131 -8.93 7.68 6.60
N ARG A 132 -9.05 6.86 7.65
CA ARG A 132 -9.31 5.42 7.50
C ARG A 132 -10.67 5.20 6.83
N CYS A 133 -10.72 4.19 5.98
CA CYS A 133 -11.92 3.81 5.23
C CYS A 133 -11.92 2.31 4.94
N LYS A 134 -13.10 1.79 4.61
CA LYS A 134 -13.29 0.46 4.04
C LYS A 134 -13.83 0.64 2.62
N PRO A 135 -13.21 0.04 1.59
CA PRO A 135 -13.65 0.09 0.20
C PRO A 135 -15.10 -0.33 -0.03
#